data_AF-A4S2Z1-F1
#
_entry.id   AF-A4S2Z1-F1
#
_cell.length_a   1.000
_cell.length_b   1.000
_cell.length_c   1.000
_cell.angle_alpha   90.00
_cell.angle_beta   90.00
_cell.angle_gamma   90.00
#
_symmetry.space_group_name_H-M   'P 1'
#
loop_
_entity.id
_entity.type
_entity.pdbx_description
1 polymer ?
#
loop_
_entity_poly.entity_id
_entity_poly.type
_entity_poly.pdbx_seq_one_letter_code
_entity_poly.pdbx_strand_id
1 'polypeptide(L)'
;GYGVSPEMKASEALKTLFTVAAVRTTLDQELSYDNEGGSTALSSALAGFLETHPLRNGDEWLEALMRDEPQLRLAALRLMETRAAYARENFDWQALRDLAVETTVRGNDALMVKYV
;
A
#
# COMPACT_ATOMS: atom_id res chain seq x y z
N GLY A 1 -30.54 -3.35 5.33
CA GLY A 1 -29.17 -3.15 5.83
C GLY A 1 -28.48 -2.22 4.85
N TYR A 2 -28.06 -1.04 5.30
CA TYR A 2 -27.39 -0.08 4.43
C TYR A 2 -26.06 -0.69 3.96
N GLY A 3 -25.88 -0.81 2.64
CA GLY A 3 -24.66 -1.33 2.04
C GLY A 3 -23.45 -0.44 2.35
N VAL A 4 -22.25 -0.97 2.13
CA VAL A 4 -20.99 -0.23 2.25
C VAL A 4 -21.06 1.02 1.36
N SER A 5 -20.84 2.21 1.93
CA SER A 5 -20.85 3.44 1.14
C SER A 5 -19.69 3.46 0.13
N PRO A 6 -19.80 4.17 -1.00
CA PRO A 6 -18.70 4.32 -1.95
C PRO A 6 -17.41 4.84 -1.29
N GLU A 7 -17.53 5.77 -0.33
CA GLU A 7 -16.41 6.31 0.44
C GLU A 7 -15.75 5.25 1.32
N MET A 8 -16.54 4.39 1.96
CA MET A 8 -16.01 3.25 2.71
C MET A 8 -15.26 2.28 1.78
N LYS A 9 -15.80 2.00 0.59
CA LYS A 9 -15.11 1.16 -0.40
C LYS A 9 -13.80 1.79 -0.90
N ALA A 10 -13.78 3.10 -1.12
CA ALA A 10 -12.58 3.84 -1.49
C ALA A 10 -11.54 3.82 -0.36
N SER A 11 -11.98 4.00 0.89
CA SER A 11 -11.14 3.90 2.09
C SER A 11 -10.45 2.53 2.20
N GLU A 12 -11.18 1.43 1.97
CA GLU A 12 -10.61 0.08 1.98
C GLU A 12 -9.55 -0.13 0.87
N ALA A 13 -9.78 0.43 -0.32
CA ALA A 13 -8.79 0.42 -1.40
C ALA A 13 -7.53 1.22 -1.03
N LEU A 14 -7.70 2.41 -0.44
CA LEU A 14 -6.59 3.25 0.03
C LEU A 14 -5.81 2.57 1.16
N LYS A 15 -6.49 1.93 2.12
CA LYS A 15 -5.85 1.18 3.19
C LYS A 15 -4.95 0.07 2.64
N THR A 16 -5.42 -0.65 1.62
CA THR A 16 -4.61 -1.67 0.93
C THR A 16 -3.42 -1.03 0.20
N LEU A 17 -3.63 0.09 -0.50
CA LEU A 17 -2.56 0.86 -1.15
C LEU A 17 -1.49 1.31 -0.15
N PHE A 18 -1.88 1.78 1.04
CA PHE A 18 -0.95 2.21 2.07
C PHE A 18 -0.15 1.03 2.65
N THR A 19 -0.74 -0.16 2.75
CA THR A 19 0.03 -1.37 3.07
C THR A 19 1.07 -1.67 1.98
N VAL A 20 0.72 -1.55 0.70
CA VAL A 20 1.70 -1.71 -0.41
C VAL A 20 2.82 -0.68 -0.31
N ALA A 21 2.49 0.59 -0.06
CA ALA A 21 3.47 1.66 0.09
C ALA A 21 4.42 1.37 1.26
N ALA A 22 3.89 0.96 2.42
CA ALA A 22 4.69 0.61 3.59
C ALA A 22 5.65 -0.57 3.33
N VAL A 23 5.19 -1.59 2.60
CA VAL A 23 6.01 -2.74 2.21
C VAL A 23 7.17 -2.30 1.32
N ARG A 24 6.90 -1.49 0.29
CA ARG A 24 7.93 -0.97 -0.61
C ARG A 24 8.97 -0.14 0.13
N THR A 25 8.53 0.83 0.92
CA THR A 25 9.43 1.67 1.73
C THR A 25 10.29 0.83 2.67
N THR A 26 9.72 -0.21 3.29
CA THR A 26 10.47 -1.09 4.19
C THR A 26 11.51 -1.93 3.42
N LEU A 27 11.15 -2.49 2.27
CA LEU A 27 12.10 -3.23 1.42
C LEU A 27 13.24 -2.32 0.95
N ASP A 28 12.94 -1.11 0.51
CA ASP A 28 13.96 -0.14 0.07
C ASP A 28 14.91 0.25 1.21
N GLN A 29 14.38 0.41 2.43
CA GLN A 29 15.18 0.67 3.63
C GLN A 29 16.12 -0.49 3.98
N GLU A 30 15.66 -1.73 3.84
CA GLU A 30 16.48 -2.93 4.08
C GLU A 30 17.57 -3.11 3.02
N LEU A 31 17.25 -2.90 1.74
CA LEU A 31 18.22 -2.99 0.64
C LEU A 31 19.30 -1.90 0.71
N SER A 32 18.96 -0.73 1.25
CA SER A 32 19.89 0.38 1.42
C SER A 32 20.75 0.28 2.68
N TYR A 33 20.47 -0.67 3.58
CA TYR A 33 21.11 -0.74 4.89
C TYR A 33 22.60 -1.13 4.82
N ASP A 34 23.01 -1.94 3.84
CA ASP A 34 24.34 -2.57 3.84
C ASP A 34 25.42 -1.82 3.04
N ASN A 35 25.13 -0.71 2.35
CA ASN A 35 26.04 -0.02 1.39
C ASN A 35 26.67 -0.91 0.28
N GLU A 36 26.52 -2.24 0.36
CA GLU A 36 26.96 -3.25 -0.62
C GLU A 36 25.78 -3.74 -1.50
N GLY A 37 24.57 -3.25 -1.26
CA GLY A 37 23.36 -3.61 -2.03
C GLY A 37 22.85 -5.03 -1.76
N GLY A 38 23.27 -5.64 -0.64
CA GLY A 38 22.82 -6.97 -0.22
C GLY A 38 21.39 -6.97 0.33
N SER A 39 20.63 -8.02 0.00
CA SER A 39 19.34 -8.29 0.63
C SER A 39 19.57 -8.73 2.08
N THR A 40 18.88 -8.12 3.04
CA THR A 40 18.87 -8.59 4.43
C THR A 40 18.04 -9.89 4.55
N ALA A 41 18.20 -10.60 5.67
CA ALA A 41 17.32 -11.72 5.98
C ALA A 41 15.84 -11.29 6.00
N LEU A 42 15.56 -10.06 6.45
CA LEU A 42 14.21 -9.52 6.53
C LEU A 42 13.65 -9.19 5.13
N SER A 43 14.42 -8.53 4.26
CA SER A 43 13.96 -8.25 2.90
C SER A 43 13.74 -9.53 2.10
N SER A 44 14.59 -10.54 2.28
CA SER A 44 14.45 -11.84 1.62
C SER A 44 13.19 -12.57 2.09
N ALA A 45 12.94 -12.63 3.40
CA ALA A 45 11.74 -13.26 3.96
C ALA A 45 10.46 -12.53 3.55
N LEU A 46 10.47 -11.18 3.59
CA LEU A 46 9.31 -10.37 3.20
C LEU A 46 9.00 -10.47 1.71
N ALA A 47 10.03 -10.51 0.85
CA ALA A 47 9.88 -10.75 -0.58
C ALA A 47 9.28 -12.13 -0.86
N GLY A 48 9.80 -13.20 -0.24
CA GLY A 48 9.26 -14.55 -0.37
C GLY A 48 7.81 -14.67 0.15
N PHE A 49 7.47 -13.94 1.22
CA PHE A 49 6.10 -13.90 1.71
C PHE A 49 5.16 -13.21 0.70
N LEU A 50 5.57 -12.11 0.06
CA LEU A 50 4.79 -11.44 -1.00
C LEU A 50 4.54 -12.33 -2.22
N GLU A 51 5.52 -13.14 -2.60
CA GLU A 51 5.39 -14.07 -3.74
C GLU A 51 4.33 -15.14 -3.49
N THR A 52 4.26 -15.65 -2.26
CA THR A 52 3.33 -16.73 -1.86
C THR A 52 1.97 -16.20 -1.38
N HIS A 53 1.93 -14.96 -0.88
CA HIS A 53 0.74 -14.30 -0.36
C HIS A 53 0.55 -12.96 -1.09
N PRO A 54 -0.19 -12.91 -2.21
CA PRO A 54 -0.40 -11.67 -2.94
C PRO A 54 -1.20 -10.66 -2.11
N LEU A 55 -0.71 -9.42 -2.05
CA LEU A 55 -1.30 -8.34 -1.27
C LEU A 55 -2.57 -7.78 -1.95
N ARG A 56 -3.71 -8.43 -1.71
CA ARG A 56 -5.03 -8.07 -2.24
C ARG A 56 -5.90 -7.31 -1.24
N ASN A 57 -5.77 -7.64 0.03
CA ASN A 57 -6.40 -6.97 1.17
C ASN A 57 -5.30 -6.70 2.19
N GLY A 58 -5.06 -5.42 2.49
CA GLY A 58 -3.96 -5.03 3.36
C GLY A 58 -4.06 -5.56 4.79
N ASP A 59 -5.27 -5.69 5.35
CA ASP A 59 -5.45 -6.14 6.74
C ASP A 59 -5.34 -7.66 6.85
N GLU A 60 -6.01 -8.40 5.96
CA GLU A 60 -5.91 -9.88 5.91
C GLU A 60 -4.47 -10.31 5.67
N TRP A 61 -3.74 -9.60 4.80
CA TRP A 61 -2.36 -9.89 4.51
C TRP A 61 -1.43 -9.62 5.71
N LEU A 62 -1.62 -8.49 6.42
CA LEU A 62 -0.86 -8.21 7.64
C LEU A 62 -1.19 -9.19 8.77
N GLU A 63 -2.44 -9.62 8.87
CA GLU A 63 -2.84 -10.65 9.83
C GLU A 63 -2.11 -11.97 9.55
N ALA A 64 -2.05 -12.40 8.29
CA ALA A 64 -1.28 -13.58 7.90
C ALA A 64 0.21 -13.42 8.24
N LEU A 65 0.80 -12.27 7.91
CA LEU A 65 2.21 -11.97 8.21
C LEU A 65 2.51 -11.98 9.72
N MET A 66 1.60 -11.48 10.55
CA MET A 66 1.74 -11.50 12.02
C MET A 66 1.72 -12.92 12.61
N ARG A 67 1.05 -13.86 11.95
CA ARG A 67 0.93 -15.26 12.40
C ARG A 67 2.12 -16.12 11.98
N ASP A 68 3.00 -15.59 11.14
CA ASP A 68 4.19 -16.28 10.63
C ASP A 68 5.36 -16.26 11.64
N GLU A 69 6.56 -16.60 11.19
CA GLU A 69 7.80 -16.64 11.95
C GLU A 69 8.08 -15.30 12.69
N PRO A 70 8.81 -15.33 13.83
CA PRO A 70 9.01 -14.14 14.65
C PRO A 70 9.55 -12.91 13.90
N GLN A 71 10.41 -13.11 12.90
CA GLN A 71 10.96 -12.04 12.07
C GLN A 71 9.88 -11.35 11.22
N LEU A 72 9.00 -12.12 10.57
CA LEU A 72 7.89 -11.58 9.77
C LEU A 72 6.83 -10.92 10.66
N ARG A 73 6.62 -11.45 11.87
CA ARG A 73 5.76 -10.80 12.87
C ARG A 73 6.25 -9.41 13.26
N LEU A 74 7.56 -9.24 13.50
CA LEU A 74 8.14 -7.93 13.77
C LEU A 74 8.04 -7.01 12.55
N ALA A 75 8.21 -7.56 11.34
CA ALA A 75 8.00 -6.83 10.10
C ALA A 75 6.56 -6.27 10.02
N ALA A 76 5.56 -7.10 10.34
CA ALA A 76 4.16 -6.68 10.31
C ALA A 76 3.88 -5.50 11.26
N LEU A 77 4.47 -5.49 12.46
CA LEU A 77 4.35 -4.36 13.39
C LEU A 77 4.93 -3.07 12.79
N ARG A 78 6.15 -3.13 12.23
CA ARG A 78 6.79 -1.99 11.55
C ARG A 78 5.97 -1.50 10.36
N LEU A 79 5.39 -2.41 9.58
CA LEU A 79 4.53 -2.06 8.44
C LEU A 79 3.23 -1.38 8.88
N MET A 80 2.64 -1.81 10.00
CA MET A 80 1.46 -1.16 10.56
C MET A 80 1.75 0.28 11.03
N GLU A 81 2.89 0.51 11.66
CA GLU A 81 3.35 1.85 12.02
C GLU A 81 3.60 2.70 10.77
N THR A 82 4.32 2.15 9.79
CA THR A 82 4.68 2.85 8.55
C THR A 82 3.45 3.23 7.74
N ARG A 83 2.46 2.34 7.56
CA ARG A 83 1.24 2.66 6.81
C ARG A 83 0.37 3.69 7.53
N ALA A 84 0.38 3.69 8.87
CA ALA A 84 -0.35 4.68 9.66
C ALA A 84 0.31 6.07 9.57
N ALA A 85 1.64 6.14 9.68
CA ALA A 85 2.39 7.38 9.47
C ALA A 85 2.19 7.92 8.05
N TYR A 86 2.31 7.04 7.05
CA TYR A 86 2.10 7.42 5.66
C TYR A 86 0.72 8.03 5.43
N ALA A 87 -0.34 7.38 5.91
CA ALA A 87 -1.71 7.86 5.77
C ALA A 87 -1.98 9.19 6.50
N ARG A 88 -1.33 9.44 7.65
CA ARG A 88 -1.59 10.63 8.47
C ARG A 88 -0.74 11.83 8.11
N GLU A 89 0.51 11.59 7.73
CA GLU A 89 1.54 12.64 7.70
C GLU A 89 2.16 12.83 6.31
N ASN A 90 2.26 11.77 5.50
CA ASN A 90 3.00 11.83 4.23
C ASN A 90 2.11 11.83 2.99
N PHE A 91 0.91 11.25 3.07
CA PHE A 91 0.00 11.15 1.94
C PHE A 91 -0.70 12.48 1.69
N ASP A 92 -0.55 13.02 0.48
CA ASP A 92 -1.15 14.29 0.09
C ASP A 92 -2.64 14.11 -0.27
N TRP A 93 -3.48 14.21 0.75
CA TRP A 93 -4.94 14.11 0.62
C TRP A 93 -5.54 15.21 -0.26
N GLN A 94 -4.96 16.41 -0.25
CA GLN A 94 -5.42 17.51 -1.07
C GLN A 94 -5.15 17.21 -2.54
N ALA A 95 -3.93 16.79 -2.87
CA ALA A 95 -3.58 16.39 -4.22
C ALA A 95 -4.41 15.19 -4.69
N LEU A 96 -4.68 14.19 -3.84
CA LEU A 96 -5.55 13.07 -4.22
C LEU A 96 -6.94 13.56 -4.63
N ARG A 97 -7.55 14.45 -3.83
CA ARG A 97 -8.86 15.00 -4.13
C ARG A 97 -8.85 15.76 -5.46
N ASP A 98 -7.87 16.63 -5.64
CA ASP A 98 -7.78 17.49 -6.82
C ASP A 98 -7.53 16.65 -8.09
N LEU A 99 -6.61 15.67 -8.02
CA LEU A 99 -6.33 14.72 -9.12
C LEU A 99 -7.53 13.84 -9.44
N ALA A 100 -8.26 13.33 -8.45
CA ALA A 100 -9.43 12.47 -8.69
C ALA A 100 -10.52 13.21 -9.49
N VAL A 101 -10.75 14.49 -9.19
CA VAL A 101 -11.67 15.33 -9.95
C VAL A 101 -11.12 15.65 -11.33
N GLU A 102 -9.88 16.13 -11.41
CA GLU A 102 -9.23 16.56 -12.66
C GLU A 102 -9.18 15.42 -13.68
N THR A 103 -8.69 14.24 -13.27
CA THR A 103 -8.52 13.10 -14.17
C THR A 103 -9.86 12.53 -14.66
N THR A 104 -10.91 12.62 -13.85
CA THR A 104 -12.27 12.23 -14.26
C THR A 104 -12.81 13.17 -15.34
N VAL A 105 -12.72 14.49 -15.13
CA VAL A 105 -13.19 15.48 -16.11
C VAL A 105 -12.39 15.38 -17.41
N ARG A 106 -11.05 15.36 -17.32
CA ARG A 106 -10.18 15.21 -18.49
C ARG A 106 -10.45 13.90 -19.24
N GLY A 107 -10.72 12.82 -18.51
CA GLY A 107 -11.08 11.52 -19.09
C GLY A 107 -12.35 11.62 -19.94
N ASN A 108 -13.38 12.31 -19.44
CA ASN A 108 -14.62 12.55 -20.19
C ASN A 108 -14.36 13.41 -21.44
N ASP A 109 -13.62 14.51 -21.31
CA ASP A 109 -13.30 15.39 -22.44
C ASP A 109 -12.56 14.62 -23.56
N ALA A 110 -11.60 13.78 -23.19
CA ALA A 110 -10.85 12.95 -24.13
C ALA A 110 -11.74 11.91 -24.84
N LEU A 111 -12.73 11.36 -24.14
CA LEU A 111 -13.71 10.44 -24.75
C LEU A 111 -14.65 11.18 -25.72
N MET A 112 -15.07 12.40 -25.37
CA MET A 112 -15.91 13.24 -26.23
C MET A 112 -15.19 13.60 -27.53
N VAL A 113 -13.90 13.97 -27.47
CA VAL A 113 -13.08 14.27 -28.66
C VAL A 113 -12.94 13.05 -29.58
N LYS A 114 -12.86 11.83 -29.03
CA LYS A 114 -12.77 10.61 -29.83
C LYS A 114 -14.09 10.23 -30.51
N TYR A 115 -15.20 10.75 -30.02
CA TYR A 115 -16.54 10.40 -30.49
C TYR A 115 -17.06 11.36 -31.58
N VAL A 116 -16.47 12.55 -31.71
CA VAL A 116 -16.74 13.55 -32.76
C VAL A 116 -15.80 13.34 -33.94
#